data_AF-A0A8T6VCI2-F1
#
_entry.id   AF-A0A8T6VCI2-F1
#
_cell.length_a   1.000
_cell.length_b   1.000
_cell.length_c   1.000
_cell.angle_alpha   90.00
_cell.angle_beta   90.00
_cell.angle_gamma   90.00
#
_symmetry.space_group_name_H-M   'P 1'
#
loop_
_entity.id
_entity.type
_entity.pdbx_description
1 polymer ?
#
loop_
_entity_poly.entity_id
_entity_poly.type
_entity_poly.pdbx_seq_one_letter_code
_entity_poly.pdbx_strand_id
1 'polypeptide(L)'
;MTLTDEILKLKREKKAIILAHNYQRPEIQDIADYVGDSIELSKRAMEEKDAEIILFSAVDFMAESAAILNPDKKVLLPSQGARCPMAQMLRADEVRRWKRKYPKMPVLLYVNTLAEVKAECDVCCTSANAVKVVNAMDSDTLLFGPDHNLALYVQ
;
A
#
# COMPACT_ATOMS: atom_id res chain seq x y z
N MET A 1 3.96 -34.52 -3.33
CA MET A 1 3.32 -33.19 -3.39
C MET A 1 4.43 -32.16 -3.50
N THR A 2 4.27 -31.19 -4.39
CA THR A 2 5.17 -30.04 -4.49
C THR A 2 4.75 -28.97 -3.49
N LEU A 3 5.64 -28.00 -3.20
CA LEU A 3 5.30 -26.85 -2.37
C LEU A 3 4.11 -26.06 -2.95
N THR A 4 4.04 -25.95 -4.28
CA THR A 4 2.92 -25.34 -5.00
C THR A 4 1.60 -26.06 -4.70
N ASP A 5 1.58 -27.39 -4.72
CA ASP A 5 0.37 -28.17 -4.41
C ASP A 5 -0.11 -27.92 -2.97
N GLU A 6 0.83 -27.84 -2.03
CA GLU A 6 0.54 -27.56 -0.62
C GLU A 6 -0.03 -26.14 -0.42
N ILE A 7 0.57 -25.14 -1.07
CA ILE A 7 0.07 -23.75 -1.01
C ILE A 7 -1.33 -23.67 -1.59
N LEU A 8 -1.58 -24.24 -2.77
CA LEU A 8 -2.89 -24.21 -3.42
C LEU A 8 -3.96 -24.97 -2.62
N LYS A 9 -3.57 -26.06 -1.96
CA LYS A 9 -4.45 -26.79 -1.03
C LYS A 9 -4.83 -25.90 0.17
N LEU A 10 -3.84 -25.34 0.86
CA LEU A 10 -4.06 -24.47 2.02
C LEU A 10 -4.85 -23.21 1.67
N LYS A 11 -4.60 -22.64 0.48
CA LYS A 11 -5.34 -21.49 -0.05
C LYS A 11 -6.85 -21.76 -0.07
N ARG A 12 -7.25 -22.89 -0.63
CA ARG A 12 -8.67 -23.30 -0.68
C ARG A 12 -9.24 -23.60 0.70
N GLU A 13 -8.53 -24.39 1.51
CA GLU A 13 -8.99 -24.79 2.84
C GLU A 13 -9.21 -23.60 3.78
N LYS A 14 -8.40 -22.54 3.63
CA LYS A 14 -8.46 -21.34 4.47
C LYS A 14 -9.23 -20.19 3.83
N LYS A 15 -9.86 -20.40 2.67
CA LYS A 15 -10.49 -19.34 1.86
C LYS A 15 -9.58 -18.11 1.74
N ALA A 16 -8.32 -18.35 1.41
CA ALA A 16 -7.32 -17.31 1.26
C ALA A 16 -7.23 -16.87 -0.20
N ILE A 17 -6.89 -15.61 -0.41
CA ILE A 17 -6.44 -15.09 -1.71
C ILE A 17 -4.96 -14.71 -1.62
N ILE A 18 -4.23 -14.92 -2.70
CA ILE A 18 -2.83 -14.57 -2.84
C ILE A 18 -2.72 -13.38 -3.79
N LEU A 19 -2.21 -12.26 -3.26
CA LEU A 19 -1.96 -11.04 -4.02
C LEU A 19 -0.45 -10.88 -4.19
N ALA A 20 0.02 -10.76 -5.42
CA ALA A 20 1.45 -10.60 -5.71
C ALA A 20 1.73 -9.28 -6.42
N HIS A 21 2.72 -8.53 -5.92
CA HIS A 21 3.22 -7.37 -6.64
C HIS A 21 3.97 -7.80 -7.91
N ASN A 22 3.95 -6.95 -8.94
CA ASN A 22 4.68 -7.17 -10.21
C ASN A 22 6.18 -7.48 -10.05
N TYR A 23 6.79 -7.11 -8.92
CA TYR A 23 8.21 -7.37 -8.63
C TYR A 23 8.46 -8.70 -7.91
N GLN A 24 7.43 -9.50 -7.67
CA GLN A 24 7.60 -10.84 -7.10
C GLN A 24 8.32 -11.78 -8.07
N ARG A 25 8.94 -12.82 -7.52
CA ARG A 25 9.56 -13.89 -8.31
C ARG A 25 8.50 -14.60 -9.16
N PRO A 26 8.83 -15.08 -10.38
CA PRO A 26 7.86 -15.71 -11.29
C PRO A 26 7.02 -16.81 -10.63
N GLU A 27 7.64 -17.70 -9.86
CA GLU A 27 6.97 -18.80 -9.18
C GLU A 27 5.95 -18.36 -8.10
N ILE A 28 6.06 -17.12 -7.61
CA ILE A 28 5.08 -16.52 -6.71
C ILE A 28 3.93 -15.90 -7.51
N GLN A 29 4.23 -15.31 -8.67
CA GLN A 29 3.21 -14.80 -9.58
C GLN A 29 2.34 -15.93 -10.14
N ASP A 30 2.95 -17.07 -10.48
CA ASP A 30 2.27 -18.26 -11.05
C ASP A 30 1.19 -18.85 -10.11
N ILE A 31 1.32 -18.65 -8.79
CA ILE A 31 0.38 -19.17 -7.79
C ILE A 31 -0.57 -18.10 -7.23
N ALA A 32 -0.37 -16.84 -7.61
CA ALA A 32 -1.18 -15.71 -7.17
C ALA A 32 -2.55 -15.73 -7.84
N ASP A 33 -3.58 -15.27 -7.13
CA ASP A 33 -4.91 -15.03 -7.71
C ASP A 33 -4.90 -13.74 -8.53
N TYR A 34 -4.15 -12.74 -8.06
CA TYR A 34 -3.97 -11.46 -8.74
C TYR A 34 -2.51 -11.01 -8.70
N VAL A 35 -2.04 -10.51 -9.84
CA VAL A 35 -0.74 -9.87 -10.01
C VAL A 35 -0.98 -8.44 -10.48
N GLY A 36 -0.35 -7.46 -9.82
CA GLY A 36 -0.57 -6.05 -10.16
C GLY A 36 0.29 -5.07 -9.38
N ASP A 37 -0.03 -3.79 -9.54
CA ASP A 37 0.60 -2.67 -8.83
C ASP A 37 -0.16 -2.33 -7.52
N SER A 38 0.42 -1.45 -6.71
CA SER A 38 0.10 -1.19 -5.31
C SER A 38 -1.38 -0.94 -4.99
N ILE A 39 -1.99 0.09 -5.59
CA ILE A 39 -3.39 0.42 -5.32
C ILE A 39 -4.34 -0.63 -5.91
N GLU A 40 -4.02 -1.18 -7.07
CA GLU A 40 -4.88 -2.13 -7.75
C GLU A 40 -5.07 -3.40 -6.94
N LEU A 41 -3.99 -3.97 -6.39
CA LEU A 41 -4.06 -5.14 -5.52
C LEU A 41 -4.89 -4.89 -4.27
N SER A 42 -4.73 -3.71 -3.65
CA SER A 42 -5.47 -3.37 -2.44
C SER A 42 -6.97 -3.18 -2.70
N LYS A 43 -7.35 -2.67 -3.88
CA LYS A 43 -8.74 -2.57 -4.33
C LYS A 43 -9.32 -3.94 -4.68
N ARG A 44 -8.59 -4.78 -5.42
CA ARG A 44 -8.98 -6.16 -5.74
C ARG A 44 -9.30 -6.96 -4.48
N ALA A 45 -8.51 -6.80 -3.43
CA ALA A 45 -8.76 -7.43 -2.14
C ALA A 45 -10.16 -7.12 -1.55
N MET A 46 -10.70 -5.92 -1.83
CA MET A 46 -12.04 -5.51 -1.38
C MET A 46 -13.16 -6.18 -2.19
N GLU A 47 -12.90 -6.52 -3.45
CA GLU A 47 -13.86 -7.17 -4.35
C GLU A 47 -14.08 -8.66 -3.99
N GLU A 48 -13.08 -9.30 -3.38
CA GLU A 48 -13.09 -10.71 -3.00
C GLU A 48 -13.87 -10.98 -1.70
N LYS A 49 -15.20 -11.03 -1.80
CA LYS A 49 -16.11 -11.14 -0.64
C LYS A 49 -15.99 -12.47 0.13
N ASP A 50 -15.65 -13.56 -0.56
CA ASP A 50 -15.58 -14.90 0.04
C ASP A 50 -14.22 -15.19 0.72
N ALA A 51 -13.25 -14.28 0.55
CA ALA A 51 -11.91 -14.42 1.12
C ALA A 51 -11.88 -13.99 2.59
N GLU A 52 -11.45 -14.90 3.47
CA GLU A 52 -11.24 -14.65 4.90
C GLU A 52 -9.80 -14.19 5.19
N ILE A 53 -8.85 -14.61 4.35
CA ILE A 53 -7.43 -14.34 4.50
C ILE A 53 -6.87 -13.71 3.22
N ILE A 54 -6.10 -12.64 3.37
CA ILE A 54 -5.31 -12.03 2.29
C ILE A 54 -3.84 -12.33 2.56
N LEU A 55 -3.22 -13.18 1.74
CA LEU A 55 -1.78 -13.37 1.74
C LEU A 55 -1.16 -12.37 0.76
N PHE A 56 -0.50 -11.34 1.30
CA PHE A 56 0.03 -10.23 0.53
C PHE A 56 1.53 -10.42 0.26
N SER A 57 1.87 -10.93 -0.93
CA SER A 57 3.24 -11.13 -1.40
C SER A 57 3.80 -9.82 -1.98
N ALA A 58 4.11 -8.88 -1.10
CA ALA A 58 4.74 -7.60 -1.44
C ALA A 58 5.58 -7.08 -0.26
N VAL A 59 5.55 -5.77 -0.02
CA VAL A 59 6.20 -5.09 1.12
C VAL A 59 5.19 -4.62 2.16
N ASP A 60 5.69 -4.36 3.36
CA ASP A 60 4.97 -3.90 4.56
C ASP A 60 3.85 -2.88 4.31
N PHE A 61 4.15 -1.71 3.74
CA PHE A 61 3.16 -0.65 3.59
C PHE A 61 1.96 -1.04 2.69
N MET A 62 2.18 -1.96 1.74
CA MET A 62 1.11 -2.46 0.87
C MET A 62 0.20 -3.41 1.64
N ALA A 63 0.79 -4.31 2.45
CA ALA A 63 0.02 -5.19 3.32
C ALA A 63 -0.77 -4.39 4.38
N GLU A 64 -0.18 -3.33 4.94
CA GLU A 64 -0.90 -2.41 5.83
C GLU A 64 -2.06 -1.72 5.11
N SER A 65 -1.86 -1.28 3.86
CA SER A 65 -2.93 -0.65 3.07
C SER A 65 -4.07 -1.62 2.77
N ALA A 66 -3.76 -2.88 2.51
CA ALA A 66 -4.76 -3.93 2.36
C ALA A 66 -5.54 -4.17 3.66
N ALA A 67 -4.86 -4.14 4.81
CA ALA A 67 -5.50 -4.29 6.13
C ALA A 67 -6.41 -3.09 6.46
N ILE A 68 -5.99 -1.87 6.13
CA ILE A 68 -6.80 -0.65 6.30
C ILE A 68 -8.10 -0.75 5.49
N LEU A 69 -8.02 -1.24 4.24
CA LEU A 69 -9.18 -1.37 3.35
C LEU A 69 -10.04 -2.60 3.61
N ASN A 70 -9.53 -3.59 4.35
CA ASN A 70 -10.21 -4.84 4.67
C ASN A 70 -10.12 -5.14 6.17
N PRO A 71 -10.71 -4.29 7.04
CA PRO A 71 -10.53 -4.38 8.49
C PRO A 71 -11.03 -5.71 9.09
N ASP A 72 -11.99 -6.36 8.43
CA ASP A 72 -12.58 -7.62 8.89
C ASP A 72 -11.84 -8.88 8.37
N LYS A 73 -10.86 -8.72 7.48
CA LYS A 73 -10.10 -9.84 6.91
C LYS A 73 -8.74 -9.97 7.56
N LYS A 74 -8.23 -11.21 7.66
CA LYS A 74 -6.88 -11.45 8.16
C LYS A 74 -5.86 -11.20 7.06
N VAL A 75 -5.04 -10.16 7.20
CA VAL A 75 -3.93 -9.88 6.27
C VAL A 75 -2.62 -10.50 6.78
N LEU A 76 -1.93 -11.23 5.90
CA LEU A 76 -0.68 -11.91 6.19
C LEU A 76 0.42 -11.41 5.25
N LEU A 77 1.54 -10.96 5.83
CA LEU A 77 2.78 -10.69 5.13
C LEU A 77 3.75 -11.87 5.34
N PRO A 78 4.18 -12.60 4.28
CA PRO A 78 5.02 -13.78 4.44
C PRO A 78 6.36 -13.53 5.16
N SER A 79 6.90 -12.32 5.07
CA SER A 79 8.15 -11.94 5.72
C SER A 79 8.10 -10.51 6.26
N GLN A 80 8.34 -10.35 7.56
CA GLN A 80 8.44 -9.04 8.23
C GLN A 80 9.66 -8.22 7.77
N GLY A 81 10.61 -8.86 7.07
CA GLY A 81 11.76 -8.20 6.45
C GLY A 81 11.45 -7.60 5.07
N ALA A 82 10.30 -7.89 4.47
CA ALA A 82 9.90 -7.32 3.19
C ALA A 82 9.41 -5.87 3.40
N ARG A 83 10.35 -4.92 3.37
CA ARG A 83 10.08 -3.50 3.64
C ARG A 83 10.48 -2.62 2.47
N CYS A 84 9.81 -1.48 2.34
CA CYS A 84 10.23 -0.42 1.42
C CYS A 84 11.14 0.59 2.14
N PRO A 85 12.44 0.69 1.82
CA PRO A 85 13.32 1.67 2.48
C PRO A 85 12.81 3.10 2.40
N MET A 86 12.21 3.49 1.28
CA MET A 86 11.63 4.82 1.10
C MET A 86 10.42 5.07 2.02
N ALA A 87 9.55 4.08 2.20
CA ALA A 87 8.42 4.21 3.12
C ALA A 87 8.85 4.39 4.58
N GLN A 88 10.04 3.90 4.93
CA GLN A 88 10.65 4.04 6.25
C GLN A 88 11.37 5.38 6.45
N MET A 89 11.57 6.18 5.39
CA MET A 89 12.26 7.47 5.48
C MET A 89 11.43 8.55 6.17
N LEU A 90 10.10 8.50 6.04
CA LEU A 90 9.19 9.48 6.63
C LEU A 90 8.52 8.90 7.86
N ARG A 91 8.56 9.65 8.96
CA ARG A 91 7.96 9.24 10.24
C ARG A 91 6.76 10.12 10.58
N ALA A 92 5.80 9.56 11.33
CA ALA A 92 4.59 10.28 11.71
C ALA A 92 4.88 11.55 12.54
N ASP A 93 5.90 11.52 13.40
CA ASP A 93 6.32 12.68 14.20
C ASP A 93 6.87 13.82 13.34
N GLU A 94 7.51 13.50 12.21
CA GLU A 94 7.97 14.49 11.25
C GLU A 94 6.80 15.14 10.50
N VAL A 95 5.80 14.37 10.06
CA VAL A 95 4.59 14.93 9.43
C VAL A 95 3.88 15.87 10.41
N ARG A 96 3.69 15.45 11.67
CA ARG A 96 3.09 16.29 12.73
C ARG A 96 3.88 17.58 12.96
N ARG A 97 5.21 17.54 12.86
CA ARG A 97 6.07 18.74 12.97
C ARG A 97 5.80 19.72 11.82
N TRP A 98 5.70 19.22 10.58
CA TRP A 98 5.39 20.05 9.42
C TRP A 98 3.96 20.61 9.47
N LYS A 99 2.96 19.82 9.89
CA LYS A 99 1.59 20.29 10.11
C LYS A 99 1.53 21.44 11.13
N ARG A 100 2.29 21.36 12.23
CA ARG A 100 2.38 22.48 13.20
C ARG A 100 3.00 23.74 12.60
N LYS A 101 3.98 23.59 11.70
CA LYS A 101 4.64 24.72 11.03
C LYS A 101 3.76 25.34 9.94
N TYR A 102 2.92 24.55 9.28
CA TYR A 102 2.04 24.96 8.19
C TYR A 102 0.61 24.45 8.39
N PRO A 103 -0.13 24.98 9.38
CA PRO A 103 -1.41 24.40 9.82
C PRO A 103 -2.55 24.47 8.80
N LYS A 104 -2.41 25.27 7.74
CA LYS A 104 -3.40 25.41 6.67
C LYS A 104 -3.01 24.68 5.38
N MET A 105 -1.80 24.12 5.31
CA MET A 105 -1.36 23.39 4.12
C MET A 105 -1.86 21.95 4.20
N PRO A 106 -2.60 21.47 3.20
CA PRO A 106 -3.03 20.08 3.19
C PRO A 106 -1.83 19.15 2.99
N VAL A 107 -1.95 17.94 3.49
CA VAL A 107 -0.91 16.91 3.52
C VAL A 107 -1.29 15.81 2.54
N LEU A 108 -0.59 15.75 1.42
CA LEU A 108 -0.71 14.72 0.40
C LEU A 108 0.47 13.76 0.51
N LEU A 109 0.22 12.50 0.88
CA LEU A 109 1.29 11.51 1.00
C LEU A 109 1.22 10.45 -0.08
N TYR A 110 2.37 10.07 -0.61
CA TYR A 110 2.51 8.89 -1.45
C TYR A 110 2.17 7.63 -0.63
N VAL A 111 1.45 6.66 -1.21
CA VAL A 111 1.09 5.40 -0.55
C VAL A 111 2.30 4.61 -0.03
N ASN A 112 3.50 4.85 -0.56
CA ASN A 112 4.78 4.33 -0.08
C ASN A 112 5.18 5.01 1.24
N THR A 113 4.34 4.88 2.25
CA THR A 113 4.45 5.40 3.62
C THR A 113 3.79 4.39 4.56
N LEU A 114 4.21 4.33 5.82
CA LEU A 114 3.57 3.42 6.79
C LEU A 114 2.16 3.87 7.19
N ALA A 115 1.36 2.96 7.71
CA ALA A 115 0.00 3.25 8.19
C ALA A 115 -0.05 4.40 9.19
N GLU A 116 0.90 4.46 10.13
CA GLU A 116 0.99 5.56 11.10
C GLU A 116 1.25 6.93 10.45
N VAL A 117 1.94 6.94 9.31
CA VAL A 117 2.24 8.14 8.53
C VAL A 117 1.02 8.53 7.70
N LYS A 118 0.32 7.55 7.11
CA LYS A 118 -0.96 7.76 6.41
C LYS A 118 -2.02 8.37 7.33
N ALA A 119 -2.03 8.00 8.61
CA ALA A 119 -2.96 8.59 9.59
C ALA A 119 -2.78 10.12 9.77
N GLU A 120 -1.64 10.68 9.35
CA GLU A 120 -1.35 12.10 9.44
C GLU A 120 -1.68 12.88 8.16
N CYS A 121 -2.02 12.21 7.06
CA CYS A 121 -2.33 12.85 5.79
C CYS A 121 -3.82 13.19 5.63
N ASP A 122 -4.10 14.17 4.78
CA ASP A 122 -5.48 14.46 4.35
C ASP A 122 -5.88 13.52 3.21
N VAL A 123 -4.95 13.22 2.29
CA VAL A 123 -5.16 12.34 1.14
C VAL A 123 -3.89 11.52 0.84
N CYS A 124 -4.07 10.27 0.40
CA CYS A 124 -3.00 9.47 -0.20
C CYS A 124 -3.05 9.51 -1.74
N CYS A 125 -1.90 9.48 -2.41
CA CYS A 125 -1.79 9.29 -3.86
C CYS A 125 -0.85 8.14 -4.24
N THR A 126 -0.88 7.70 -5.50
CA THR A 126 0.18 6.94 -6.17
C THR A 126 0.86 7.77 -7.25
N SER A 127 1.99 7.29 -7.77
CA SER A 127 2.59 7.80 -9.01
C SER A 127 1.57 7.91 -10.16
N ALA A 128 0.61 6.98 -10.27
CA ALA A 128 -0.40 6.97 -11.32
C ALA A 128 -1.49 8.05 -11.21
N ASN A 129 -1.73 8.61 -10.01
CA ASN A 129 -2.80 9.60 -9.81
C ASN A 129 -2.36 10.90 -9.12
N ALA A 130 -1.10 11.04 -8.71
CA ALA A 130 -0.63 12.20 -7.94
C ALA A 130 -0.97 13.54 -8.62
N VAL A 131 -0.69 13.69 -9.93
CA VAL A 131 -1.06 14.90 -10.70
C VAL A 131 -2.56 15.19 -10.65
N LYS A 132 -3.41 14.16 -10.76
CA LYS A 132 -4.87 14.33 -10.72
C LYS A 132 -5.34 14.73 -9.33
N VAL A 133 -4.73 14.18 -8.28
CA VAL A 133 -5.07 14.50 -6.90
C VAL A 133 -4.63 15.93 -6.57
N VAL A 134 -3.40 16.33 -6.90
CA VAL A 134 -2.89 17.70 -6.69
C VAL A 134 -3.82 18.73 -7.34
N ASN A 135 -4.18 18.55 -8.62
CA ASN A 135 -5.07 19.46 -9.34
C ASN A 135 -6.50 19.54 -8.79
N ALA A 136 -6.93 18.56 -8.00
CA ALA A 136 -8.27 18.51 -7.40
C ALA A 136 -8.30 19.08 -5.97
N MET A 137 -7.13 19.39 -5.38
CA MET A 137 -7.05 19.95 -4.04
C MET A 137 -7.31 21.45 -4.06
N ASP A 138 -8.08 21.93 -3.07
CA ASP A 138 -8.39 23.35 -2.88
C ASP A 138 -7.24 24.07 -2.17
N SER A 139 -6.04 24.06 -2.76
CA SER A 139 -4.86 24.75 -2.24
C SER A 139 -3.77 24.92 -3.28
N ASP A 140 -3.17 26.12 -3.37
CA ASP A 140 -2.03 26.40 -4.25
C ASP A 140 -0.71 25.79 -3.75
N THR A 141 -0.65 25.38 -2.47
CA THR A 141 0.54 24.79 -1.85
C THR A 141 0.14 23.65 -0.92
N LEU A 142 0.95 22.60 -0.88
CA LEU A 142 0.69 21.43 -0.05
C LEU A 142 1.98 20.84 0.52
N LEU A 143 1.86 20.02 1.55
CA LEU A 143 2.94 19.19 2.06
C LEU A 143 2.91 17.85 1.32
N PHE A 144 4.03 17.49 0.68
CA PHE A 144 4.18 16.23 -0.05
C PHE A 144 5.31 15.37 0.53
N GLY A 145 5.14 14.06 0.51
CA GLY A 145 6.21 13.12 0.86
C GLY A 145 5.88 11.66 0.56
N PRO A 146 6.85 10.75 0.70
CA PRO A 146 8.25 11.00 1.06
C PRO A 146 9.15 11.22 -0.16
N ASP A 147 8.64 10.97 -1.38
CA ASP A 147 9.42 10.96 -2.61
C ASP A 147 9.58 12.38 -3.17
N HIS A 148 10.81 12.89 -3.14
CA HIS A 148 11.15 14.21 -3.65
C HIS A 148 11.03 14.30 -5.19
N ASN A 149 11.33 13.23 -5.92
CA ASN A 149 11.25 13.24 -7.39
C ASN A 149 9.79 13.28 -7.83
N LEU A 150 8.91 12.52 -7.16
CA LEU A 150 7.48 12.59 -7.42
C LEU A 150 6.93 13.99 -7.07
N ALA A 151 7.40 14.60 -5.97
CA ALA A 151 7.02 15.97 -5.61
C ALA A 151 7.41 16.98 -6.71
N LEU A 152 8.64 16.88 -7.25
CA LEU A 152 9.10 17.74 -8.35
C LEU A 152 8.31 17.51 -9.64
N TYR A 153 7.89 16.27 -9.91
CA TYR A 153 7.13 15.94 -11.11
C TYR A 153 5.71 16.51 -11.09
N VAL A 154 5.08 16.63 -9.91
CA VAL A 154 3.69 17.06 -9.77
C VAL A 154 3.51 18.55 -9.43
N GLN A 155 4.61 19.30 -9.30
CA GLN A 155 4.60 20.74 -9.00
C GLN A 155 3.97 21.58 -10.12
#